data_AF-A0A382YFP8-F1
#
_entry.id   AF-A0A382YFP8-F1
#
_cell.length_a   1.000
_cell.length_b   1.000
_cell.length_c   1.000
_cell.angle_alpha   90.00
_cell.angle_beta   90.00
_cell.angle_gamma   90.00
#
_symmetry.space_group_name_H-M   'P 1'
#
loop_
_entity.id
_entity.type
_entity.pdbx_description
1 polymer ?
#
loop_
_entity_poly.entity_id
_entity_poly.type
_entity_poly.pdbx_seq_one_letter_code
_entity_poly.pdbx_strand_id
1 'polypeptide(L)'
;GKLSVRFGKKNETFHALDGQKYILNNNIPVVVDSNRVQAIAGVIGGKNSSVQMNTKNIIIECAYFNPKFVRLASKKYRLQTDASYRFERGVDPLMHSFAVT
;
A
#
# COMPACT_ATOMS: atom_id res chain seq x y z
N GLY A 1 -15.04 -4.20 -5.32
CA GLY A 1 -15.15 -5.49 -4.59
C GLY A 1 -14.72 -5.31 -3.16
N LYS A 2 -14.71 -6.37 -2.35
CA LYS A 2 -14.26 -6.30 -0.94
C LYS A 2 -12.76 -6.00 -0.88
N LEU A 3 -12.36 -4.99 -0.11
CA LEU A 3 -10.97 -4.74 0.22
C LEU A 3 -10.48 -5.72 1.28
N SER A 4 -9.25 -6.19 1.14
CA SER A 4 -8.58 -7.04 2.12
C SER A 4 -7.08 -6.83 2.10
N VAL A 5 -6.42 -7.25 3.17
CA VAL A 5 -4.95 -7.27 3.27
C VAL A 5 -4.50 -8.72 3.31
N ARG A 6 -3.50 -9.05 2.49
CA ARG A 6 -2.85 -10.36 2.49
C ARG A 6 -1.39 -10.22 2.11
N PHE A 7 -0.62 -11.28 2.25
CA PHE A 7 0.71 -11.31 1.66
C PHE A 7 0.64 -11.39 0.13
N GLY A 8 1.67 -10.84 -0.54
CA GLY A 8 1.86 -10.98 -1.97
C GLY A 8 1.95 -12.46 -2.38
N LYS A 9 1.67 -12.76 -3.65
CA LYS A 9 1.86 -14.11 -4.19
C LYS A 9 3.13 -14.18 -5.04
N LYS A 10 3.73 -15.37 -5.12
CA LYS A 10 4.87 -15.61 -6.01
C LYS A 10 4.47 -15.28 -7.46
N ASN A 11 5.34 -14.58 -8.18
CA ASN A 11 5.14 -14.11 -9.56
C ASN A 11 3.93 -13.17 -9.76
N GLU A 12 3.28 -12.72 -8.68
CA GLU A 12 2.25 -11.70 -8.78
C GLU A 12 2.90 -10.36 -9.09
N THR A 13 2.30 -9.56 -9.97
CA THR A 13 2.88 -8.29 -10.39
C THR A 13 1.98 -7.13 -10.01
N PHE A 14 2.60 -5.98 -9.76
CA PHE A 14 1.95 -4.77 -9.32
C PHE A 14 2.50 -3.55 -10.07
N HIS A 15 1.61 -2.74 -10.63
CA HIS A 15 1.96 -1.50 -11.33
C HIS A 15 1.74 -0.33 -10.35
N ALA A 16 2.83 0.28 -9.89
CA ALA A 16 2.80 1.30 -8.84
C ALA A 16 2.68 2.72 -9.42
N LEU A 17 2.37 3.68 -8.55
CA LEU A 17 2.17 5.09 -8.87
C LEU A 17 3.41 5.79 -9.47
N ASP A 18 4.61 5.30 -9.19
CA ASP A 18 5.86 5.78 -9.76
C ASP A 18 6.08 5.34 -11.22
N GLY A 19 5.11 4.63 -11.81
CA GLY A 19 5.16 4.12 -13.17
C GLY A 19 5.86 2.77 -13.31
N GLN A 20 6.42 2.24 -12.23
CA GLN A 20 7.21 1.00 -12.26
C GLN A 20 6.34 -0.24 -12.02
N LYS A 21 6.84 -1.38 -12.50
CA LYS A 21 6.24 -2.69 -12.27
C LYS A 21 7.09 -3.50 -11.30
N TYR A 22 6.46 -3.98 -10.24
CA TYR A 22 7.10 -4.77 -9.19
C TYR A 22 6.62 -6.22 -9.22
N ILE A 23 7.54 -7.16 -8.99
CA ILE A 23 7.21 -8.55 -8.69
C ILE A 23 7.04 -8.67 -7.17
N LEU A 24 5.85 -9.10 -6.75
CA LEU A 24 5.48 -9.17 -5.35
C LEU A 24 6.17 -10.35 -4.64
N ASN A 25 6.44 -10.13 -3.36
CA ASN A 25 7.06 -11.11 -2.48
C ASN A 25 6.02 -11.67 -1.51
N ASN A 26 6.13 -12.96 -1.18
CA ASN A 26 5.21 -13.67 -0.30
C ASN A 26 5.31 -13.33 1.18
N ASN A 27 6.28 -12.50 1.57
CA ASN A 27 6.44 -12.03 2.95
C ASN A 27 6.16 -10.52 3.08
N ILE A 28 5.66 -9.87 2.02
CA ILE A 28 5.30 -8.44 2.03
C ILE A 28 3.77 -8.32 1.95
N PRO A 29 3.13 -7.62 2.91
CA PRO A 29 1.70 -7.36 2.85
C PRO A 29 1.33 -6.42 1.69
N VAL A 30 0.19 -6.69 1.08
CA VAL A 30 -0.40 -5.90 0.02
C VAL A 30 -1.89 -5.69 0.28
N VAL A 31 -2.40 -4.54 -0.14
CA VAL A 31 -3.83 -4.25 -0.15
C VAL A 31 -4.40 -4.74 -1.47
N VAL A 32 -5.50 -5.47 -1.43
CA VAL A 32 -6.13 -6.07 -2.62
C VAL A 32 -7.63 -5.87 -2.58
N ASP A 33 -8.23 -5.82 -3.78
CA ASP A 33 -9.66 -6.04 -3.93
C ASP A 33 -9.93 -7.42 -4.56
N SER A 34 -11.17 -7.66 -4.96
CA SER A 34 -11.58 -8.89 -5.65
C SER A 34 -10.87 -9.13 -6.99
N ASN A 35 -10.27 -8.11 -7.59
CA ASN A 35 -9.74 -8.16 -8.95
C ASN A 35 -8.21 -8.13 -9.00
N ARG A 36 -7.57 -7.30 -8.16
CA ARG A 36 -6.13 -7.01 -8.26
C ARG A 36 -5.54 -6.43 -6.99
N VAL A 37 -4.21 -6.33 -6.99
CA VAL A 37 -3.45 -5.60 -5.98
C VAL A 37 -3.60 -4.10 -6.19
N GLN A 38 -3.88 -3.40 -5.09
CA GLN A 38 -4.15 -1.97 -5.02
C GLN A 38 -2.97 -1.19 -4.45
N ALA A 39 -2.20 -1.77 -3.53
CA ALA A 39 -1.04 -1.12 -2.93
C ALA A 39 -0.03 -2.13 -2.36
N ILE A 40 1.24 -1.72 -2.30
CA ILE A 40 2.20 -2.29 -1.36
C ILE A 40 1.94 -1.61 -0.01
N ALA A 41 1.50 -2.39 0.98
CA ALA A 41 0.92 -1.87 2.22
C ALA A 41 1.88 -0.92 2.95
N GLY A 42 1.41 0.30 3.21
CA GLY A 42 2.18 1.34 3.90
C GLY A 42 3.35 1.93 3.10
N VAL A 43 3.52 1.59 1.83
CA VAL A 43 4.64 2.07 0.99
C VAL A 43 4.16 2.88 -0.20
N ILE A 44 3.40 2.27 -1.12
CA ILE A 44 3.00 2.93 -2.37
C ILE A 44 1.68 2.35 -2.91
N GLY A 45 0.82 3.25 -3.41
CA GLY A 45 -0.41 2.90 -4.10
C GLY A 45 -0.22 2.47 -5.56
N GLY A 46 -1.25 1.89 -6.14
CA GLY A 46 -1.26 1.36 -7.50
C GLY A 46 -1.66 2.40 -8.53
N LYS A 47 -1.08 2.29 -9.73
CA LYS A 47 -1.42 3.17 -10.85
C LYS A 47 -2.87 3.01 -11.29
N ASN A 48 -3.38 1.78 -11.27
CA ASN A 48 -4.74 1.45 -11.73
C ASN A 48 -5.84 1.97 -10.80
N SER A 49 -5.52 2.23 -9.53
CA SER A 49 -6.44 2.69 -8.49
C SER A 49 -6.16 4.14 -8.09
N SER A 50 -5.31 4.82 -8.86
CA SER A 50 -4.97 6.22 -8.62
C SER A 50 -6.14 7.13 -8.98
N VAL A 51 -6.30 8.20 -8.22
CA VAL A 51 -7.27 9.24 -8.53
C VAL A 51 -6.83 9.96 -9.81
N GLN A 52 -7.77 10.12 -10.73
CA GLN A 52 -7.62 10.79 -12.02
C GLN A 52 -8.56 12.00 -12.09
N MET A 53 -8.34 12.90 -13.07
CA MET A 53 -9.15 14.11 -13.25
C MET A 53 -10.66 13.86 -13.38
N ASN A 54 -11.06 12.70 -13.91
CA ASN A 54 -12.46 12.31 -14.08
C ASN A 54 -13.00 11.44 -12.93
N THR A 55 -12.24 11.25 -11.85
CA THR A 55 -12.66 10.43 -10.72
C THR A 55 -13.78 11.12 -9.97
N LYS A 56 -14.93 10.46 -9.87
CA LYS A 56 -16.14 11.01 -9.20
C LYS A 56 -16.35 10.47 -7.80
N ASN A 57 -15.81 9.28 -7.52
CA ASN A 57 -15.98 8.59 -6.24
C ASN A 57 -14.61 8.15 -5.75
N ILE A 58 -14.34 8.37 -4.47
CA ILE A 58 -13.08 8.01 -3.83
C ILE A 58 -13.34 7.12 -2.62
N ILE A 59 -12.33 6.32 -2.27
CA ILE A 59 -12.25 5.59 -1.01
C ILE A 59 -11.03 6.15 -0.28
N ILE A 60 -11.21 6.54 0.97
CA ILE A 60 -10.11 6.98 1.83
C ILE A 60 -9.62 5.77 2.62
N GLU A 61 -8.34 5.41 2.46
CA GLU A 61 -7.68 4.38 3.25
C GLU A 61 -6.96 5.03 4.43
N CYS A 62 -7.31 4.60 5.65
CA CYS A 62 -6.56 4.93 6.86
C CYS A 62 -6.32 3.65 7.65
N ALA A 63 -5.05 3.30 7.80
CA ALA A 63 -4.65 2.03 8.37
C ALA A 63 -3.34 2.17 9.15
N TYR A 64 -3.15 1.27 10.10
CA TYR A 64 -1.87 1.05 10.74
C TYR A 64 -1.18 -0.17 10.11
N PHE A 65 0.03 0.02 9.63
CA PHE A 65 0.87 -1.07 9.12
C PHE A 65 2.06 -1.31 10.05
N ASN A 66 2.34 -2.58 10.32
CA ASN A 66 3.45 -2.95 11.18
C ASN A 66 4.79 -2.43 10.60
N PRO A 67 5.57 -1.63 11.34
CA PRO A 67 6.81 -1.00 10.86
C PRO A 67 7.82 -1.99 10.26
N LYS A 68 7.87 -3.23 10.79
CA LYS A 68 8.76 -4.29 10.30
C LYS A 68 8.47 -4.64 8.84
N PHE A 69 7.19 -4.79 8.49
CA PHE A 69 6.80 -5.15 7.12
C PHE A 69 7.01 -4.00 6.15
N VAL A 70 6.73 -2.77 6.57
CA VAL A 70 6.98 -1.58 5.74
C VAL A 70 8.48 -1.44 5.46
N ARG A 71 9.34 -1.56 6.48
CA ARG A 71 10.81 -1.54 6.31
C ARG A 71 11.29 -2.61 5.34
N LEU A 72 10.78 -3.85 5.48
CA LEU A 72 11.12 -4.94 4.59
C LEU A 72 10.73 -4.63 3.13
N ALA A 73 9.54 -4.07 2.93
CA ALA A 73 9.04 -3.70 1.62
C ALA A 73 9.83 -2.55 0.98
N SER A 74 10.05 -1.45 1.71
CA SER A 74 10.87 -0.32 1.27
C SER A 74 12.26 -0.77 0.82
N LYS A 75 12.94 -1.59 1.62
CA LYS A 75 14.28 -2.11 1.30
C LYS A 75 14.26 -3.06 0.10
N LYS A 76 13.27 -3.96 0.03
CA LYS A 76 13.18 -4.95 -1.06
C LYS A 76 12.94 -4.28 -2.41
N TYR A 77 12.07 -3.28 -2.45
CA TYR A 77 11.67 -2.59 -3.69
C TYR A 77 12.44 -1.30 -3.95
N ARG A 78 13.35 -0.92 -3.04
CA ARG A 78 14.11 0.34 -3.09
C ARG A 78 13.20 1.56 -3.20
N LEU A 79 12.11 1.53 -2.45
CA LEU A 79 11.10 2.58 -2.39
C LEU A 79 11.22 3.31 -1.06
N GLN A 80 11.37 4.63 -1.12
CA GLN A 80 11.35 5.51 0.04
C GLN A 80 10.32 6.60 -0.21
N THR A 81 9.11 6.40 0.31
CA THR A 81 8.03 7.38 0.21
C THR A 81 7.84 8.05 1.55
N ASP A 82 7.12 9.17 1.52
CA ASP A 82 6.65 9.86 2.71
C ASP A 82 5.84 8.95 3.66
N ALA A 83 5.04 8.05 3.10
CA ALA A 83 4.30 7.06 3.86
C ALA A 83 5.25 6.02 4.48
N SER A 84 6.14 5.44 3.67
CA SER A 84 7.05 4.40 4.15
C SER A 84 7.99 4.93 5.23
N TYR A 85 8.51 6.15 5.06
CA TYR A 85 9.34 6.84 6.04
C TYR A 85 8.67 6.95 7.43
N ARG A 86 7.38 7.33 7.46
CA ARG A 86 6.60 7.50 8.70
C ARG A 86 6.25 6.14 9.31
N PHE A 87 5.69 5.22 8.54
CA PHE A 87 5.30 3.90 9.05
C PHE A 87 6.49 3.08 9.55
N GLU A 88 7.67 3.20 8.94
CA GLU A 88 8.89 2.53 9.40
C GLU A 88 9.38 2.95 10.79
N ARG A 89 8.99 4.16 11.24
CA ARG A 89 9.31 4.71 12.55
C ARG A 89 8.20 4.52 13.58
N GLY A 90 7.08 3.95 13.15
CA GLY A 90 5.86 3.87 13.95
C GLY A 90 5.05 5.14 13.83
N VAL A 91 3.81 4.99 13.38
CA VAL A 91 2.75 5.97 13.58
C VAL A 91 1.91 5.54 14.76
N ASP A 92 1.20 6.48 15.39
CA ASP A 92 0.29 6.14 16.49
C ASP A 92 -0.86 5.23 15.96
N PRO A 93 -0.99 4.01 16.49
CA PRO A 93 -2.02 3.08 16.05
C PRO A 93 -3.45 3.54 16.36
N LEU A 94 -3.66 4.49 17.28
CA LEU A 94 -4.97 5.05 17.65
C LEU A 94 -5.35 6.30 16.85
N MET A 95 -4.43 6.87 16.08
CA MET A 95 -4.66 8.13 15.36
C MET A 95 -5.66 8.01 14.20
N HIS A 96 -5.99 6.79 13.77
CA HIS A 96 -6.87 6.54 12.64
C HIS A 96 -8.29 7.13 12.83
N SER A 97 -8.80 7.19 14.06
CA SER A 97 -10.11 7.81 14.36
C SER A 97 -10.11 9.33 14.16
N PHE A 98 -8.95 9.98 14.27
CA PHE A 98 -8.82 11.43 14.12
C PHE A 98 -8.39 11.83 12.70
N ALA A 99 -7.62 10.99 12.00
CA ALA A 99 -7.01 11.35 10.73
C ALA A 99 -8.00 11.44 9.54
N VAL A 100 -9.21 10.89 9.67
CA VAL A 100 -10.22 10.81 8.60
C VAL A 100 -11.50 11.58 8.94
N THR A 101 -11.54 12.24 10.09
CA THR A 101 -12.66 13.12 10.49
C THR A 101 -12.38 14.54 10.02
#